data_AF-A0A256IY98-F1
#
_entry.id   AF-A0A256IY98-F1
#
_cell.length_a   1.000
_cell.length_b   1.000
_cell.length_c   1.000
_cell.angle_alpha   90.00
_cell.angle_beta   90.00
_cell.angle_gamma   90.00
#
_symmetry.space_group_name_H-M   'P 1'
#
loop_
_entity.id
_entity.type
_entity.pdbx_description
1 polymer ?
#
loop_
_entity_poly.entity_id
_entity_poly.type
_entity_poly.pdbx_seq_one_letter_code
_entity_poly.pdbx_strand_id
1 'polypeptide(L)'
;MVSPVPAPSVPTSLAPAVVDSVVGWLWTLALLGFPGLVAAGLCAPFLAASRLRALFEALPPAGRVLPSYLAVAVGLSVPYLVGVGLTVARAGEAGPAWSSGFLSTALLGGVLVGLVAPAAAVAGLPRFGVDWDPTGYGVGTWLLLGAAGLWYAVVAAVPLAALAVGMALPGGY
;
A
#
# COMPACT_ATOMS: atom_id res chain seq x y z
N MET A 1 12.49 67.16 1.97
CA MET A 1 13.28 66.01 1.51
C MET A 1 12.41 64.77 1.68
N VAL A 2 11.90 64.19 0.60
CA VAL A 2 10.97 63.04 0.64
C VAL A 2 11.80 61.77 0.51
N SER A 3 11.79 60.90 1.52
CA SER A 3 12.44 59.59 1.45
C SER A 3 11.72 58.69 0.44
N PRO A 4 12.41 58.02 -0.48
CA PRO A 4 11.78 57.06 -1.38
C PRO A 4 11.40 55.81 -0.60
N VAL A 5 10.13 55.41 -0.68
CA VAL A 5 9.66 54.10 -0.21
C VAL A 5 10.26 53.03 -1.13
N PRO A 6 10.95 52.00 -0.62
CA PRO A 6 11.46 50.92 -1.46
C PRO A 6 10.28 50.14 -2.05
N ALA A 7 10.30 49.93 -3.37
CA ALA A 7 9.30 49.14 -4.06
C ALA A 7 9.30 47.69 -3.53
N PRO A 8 8.13 47.02 -3.45
CA PRO A 8 8.07 45.63 -3.05
C PRO A 8 8.88 44.79 -4.04
N SER A 9 9.89 44.09 -3.55
CA SER A 9 10.64 43.10 -4.31
C SER A 9 9.70 41.96 -4.71
N VAL A 10 9.26 41.96 -5.97
CA VAL A 10 8.55 40.83 -6.57
C VAL A 10 9.50 39.63 -6.56
N PRO A 11 9.11 38.47 -6.01
CA PRO A 11 9.99 37.31 -5.98
C PRO A 11 10.35 36.90 -7.41
N THR A 12 11.63 37.07 -7.74
CA THR A 12 12.25 36.59 -8.97
C THR A 12 12.27 35.06 -8.95
N SER A 13 11.40 34.47 -9.78
CA SER A 13 11.27 33.03 -10.08
C SER A 13 10.41 32.19 -9.13
N LEU A 14 9.25 31.75 -9.64
CA LEU A 14 8.42 30.70 -9.06
C LEU A 14 9.01 29.29 -9.28
N ALA A 15 10.01 29.16 -10.15
CA ALA A 15 10.59 27.87 -10.53
C ALA A 15 11.16 27.07 -9.35
N PRO A 16 11.96 27.63 -8.40
CA PRO A 16 12.46 26.87 -7.26
C PRO A 16 11.33 26.34 -6.37
N ALA A 17 10.30 27.16 -6.10
CA ALA A 17 9.16 26.74 -5.28
C ALA A 17 8.34 25.60 -5.94
N VAL A 18 8.18 25.63 -7.27
CA VAL A 18 7.52 24.54 -8.01
C VAL A 18 8.37 23.27 -7.97
N VAL A 19 9.69 23.38 -8.14
CA VAL A 19 10.61 22.24 -8.05
C VAL A 19 10.55 21.61 -6.65
N ASP A 20 10.64 22.42 -5.59
CA ASP A 20 10.55 21.93 -4.21
C ASP A 20 9.21 21.23 -3.94
N SER A 21 8.11 21.80 -4.46
CA SER A 21 6.79 21.17 -4.36
C SER A 21 6.72 19.83 -5.08
N VAL A 22 7.22 19.76 -6.32
CA VAL A 22 7.27 18.51 -7.11
C VAL A 22 8.13 17.47 -6.39
N VAL A 23 9.30 17.86 -5.88
CA VAL A 23 10.17 16.96 -5.10
C VAL A 23 9.45 16.45 -3.85
N GLY A 24 8.73 17.31 -3.13
CA GLY A 24 7.93 16.92 -1.97
C GLY A 24 6.82 15.92 -2.31
N TRP A 25 6.12 16.11 -3.43
CA TRP A 25 5.12 15.16 -3.92
C TRP A 25 5.74 13.83 -4.34
N LEU A 26 6.87 13.85 -5.04
CA LEU A 26 7.60 12.64 -5.42
C LEU A 26 8.05 11.85 -4.19
N TRP A 27 8.53 12.54 -3.16
CA TRP A 27 8.90 11.92 -1.88
C TRP A 27 7.69 11.28 -1.19
N THR A 28 6.55 11.98 -1.19
CA THR A 28 5.30 11.46 -0.63
C THR A 28 4.84 10.20 -1.36
N LEU A 29 4.85 10.21 -2.69
CA LEU A 29 4.52 9.03 -3.50
C LEU A 29 5.50 7.88 -3.26
N ALA A 30 6.80 8.18 -3.13
CA ALA A 30 7.80 7.17 -2.81
C ALA A 30 7.53 6.52 -1.45
N LEU A 31 7.24 7.30 -0.41
CA LEU A 31 6.90 6.79 0.92
C LEU A 31 5.61 5.97 0.93
N LEU A 32 4.59 6.38 0.17
CA LEU A 32 3.33 5.63 0.06
C LEU A 32 3.50 4.33 -0.73
N GLY A 33 4.30 4.34 -1.79
CA GLY A 33 4.56 3.16 -2.62
C GLY A 33 5.53 2.16 -1.98
N PHE A 34 6.46 2.65 -1.15
CA PHE A 34 7.56 1.84 -0.61
C PHE A 34 7.11 0.56 0.13
N PRO A 35 6.13 0.59 1.05
CA PRO A 35 5.65 -0.63 1.71
C PRO A 35 5.16 -1.69 0.71
N GLY A 36 4.42 -1.25 -0.30
CA GLY A 36 3.91 -2.13 -1.35
C GLY A 36 5.00 -2.71 -2.23
N LEU A 37 6.05 -1.93 -2.53
CA LEU A 37 7.22 -2.40 -3.29
C LEU A 37 8.06 -3.40 -2.50
N VAL A 38 8.26 -3.18 -1.20
CA VAL A 38 8.96 -4.13 -0.32
C VAL A 38 8.17 -5.43 -0.24
N ALA A 39 6.85 -5.34 -0.02
CA ALA A 39 5.97 -6.50 -0.02
C ALA A 39 5.98 -7.22 -1.36
N ALA A 40 6.01 -6.49 -2.49
CA ALA A 40 6.15 -7.06 -3.83
C ALA A 40 7.46 -7.85 -3.98
N GLY A 41 8.57 -7.33 -3.48
CA GLY A 41 9.85 -8.05 -3.50
C GLY A 41 9.79 -9.35 -2.69
N LEU A 42 9.23 -9.29 -1.48
CA LEU A 42 9.12 -10.44 -0.57
C LEU A 42 8.08 -11.47 -1.02
N CYS A 43 7.10 -11.07 -1.83
CA CYS A 43 6.09 -11.97 -2.42
C CYS A 43 6.47 -12.45 -3.83
N ALA A 44 7.57 -11.96 -4.41
CA ALA A 44 7.99 -12.31 -5.77
C ALA A 44 8.14 -13.82 -6.03
N PRO A 45 8.57 -14.68 -5.06
CA PRO A 45 8.63 -16.12 -5.28
C PRO A 45 7.30 -16.77 -5.71
N PHE A 46 6.16 -16.19 -5.31
CA PHE A 46 4.84 -16.69 -5.73
C PHE A 46 4.58 -16.52 -7.24
N LEU A 47 5.29 -15.61 -7.92
CA LEU A 47 5.24 -15.47 -9.38
C LEU A 47 5.84 -16.67 -10.12
N ALA A 48 6.54 -17.58 -9.45
CA ALA A 48 6.92 -18.86 -10.07
C ALA A 48 5.68 -19.66 -10.51
N ALA A 49 4.56 -19.54 -9.79
CA ALA A 49 3.30 -20.19 -10.16
C ALA A 49 2.73 -19.59 -11.45
N SER A 50 2.53 -20.44 -12.47
CA SER A 50 1.93 -20.04 -13.75
C SER A 50 0.54 -19.44 -13.59
N ARG A 51 -0.25 -19.94 -12.64
CA ARG A 51 -1.60 -19.42 -12.33
C ARG A 51 -1.60 -17.97 -11.85
N LEU A 52 -0.68 -17.61 -10.95
CA LEU A 52 -0.56 -16.23 -10.48
C LEU A 52 -0.02 -15.32 -11.58
N ARG A 53 0.91 -15.81 -12.42
CA ARG A 53 1.33 -15.05 -13.61
C ARG A 53 0.16 -14.79 -14.56
N ALA A 54 -0.67 -15.80 -14.82
CA ALA A 54 -1.85 -15.65 -15.67
C ALA A 54 -2.83 -14.60 -15.13
N LEU A 55 -3.04 -14.53 -13.80
CA LEU A 55 -3.79 -13.45 -13.16
C LEU A 55 -3.23 -12.07 -13.54
N PHE A 56 -1.93 -11.85 -13.31
CA PHE A 56 -1.33 -10.54 -13.58
C PHE A 56 -1.20 -10.22 -15.08
N GLU A 57 -1.12 -11.24 -15.92
CA GLU A 57 -1.11 -11.10 -17.37
C GLU A 57 -2.49 -10.70 -17.92
N ALA A 58 -3.56 -11.19 -17.31
CA ALA A 58 -4.94 -10.84 -17.65
C ALA A 58 -5.34 -9.44 -17.15
N LEU A 59 -4.67 -8.92 -16.11
CA LEU A 59 -4.94 -7.60 -15.55
C LEU A 59 -4.38 -6.47 -16.44
N PRO A 60 -5.11 -5.35 -16.61
CA PRO A 60 -4.59 -4.17 -17.31
C PRO A 60 -3.37 -3.58 -16.58
N PRO A 61 -2.26 -3.28 -17.28
CA PRO A 61 -2.00 -3.43 -18.72
C PRO A 61 -1.75 -4.89 -19.13
N ALA A 62 -2.64 -5.43 -19.97
CA ALA A 62 -2.66 -6.83 -20.36
C ALA A 62 -1.35 -7.28 -21.04
N GLY A 63 -0.93 -8.52 -20.78
CA GLY A 63 0.33 -9.07 -21.28
C GLY A 63 1.58 -8.58 -20.54
N ARG A 64 1.45 -7.67 -19.55
CA ARG A 64 2.58 -7.14 -18.79
C ARG A 64 2.49 -7.49 -17.31
N VAL A 65 3.03 -8.65 -16.96
CA VAL A 65 3.02 -9.18 -15.57
C VAL A 65 3.62 -8.20 -14.57
N LEU A 66 4.80 -7.64 -14.86
CA LEU A 66 5.53 -6.79 -13.91
C LEU A 66 4.75 -5.53 -13.48
N PRO A 67 4.27 -4.66 -14.38
CA PRO A 67 3.52 -3.48 -13.98
C PRO A 67 2.19 -3.84 -13.29
N SER A 68 1.46 -4.86 -13.76
CA SER A 68 0.23 -5.31 -13.11
C SER A 68 0.51 -5.84 -11.70
N TYR A 69 1.58 -6.61 -11.52
CA TYR A 69 2.02 -7.11 -10.22
C TYR A 69 2.36 -5.97 -9.25
N LEU A 70 3.18 -5.01 -9.69
CA LEU A 70 3.57 -3.87 -8.85
C LEU A 70 2.37 -2.98 -8.52
N ALA A 71 1.48 -2.74 -9.49
CA ALA A 71 0.26 -1.95 -9.26
C ALA A 71 -0.66 -2.61 -8.24
N VAL A 72 -0.88 -3.93 -8.34
CA VAL A 72 -1.66 -4.68 -7.35
C VAL A 72 -0.95 -4.66 -6.00
N ALA A 73 0.35 -4.91 -5.95
CA ALA A 73 1.11 -4.91 -4.69
C ALA A 73 1.08 -3.54 -4.00
N VAL A 74 1.17 -2.43 -4.73
CA VAL A 74 1.00 -1.08 -4.15
C VAL A 74 -0.46 -0.86 -3.74
N GLY A 75 -1.43 -1.28 -4.56
CA GLY A 75 -2.86 -1.19 -4.25
C GLY A 75 -3.26 -1.93 -2.98
N LEU A 76 -2.69 -3.12 -2.73
CA LEU A 76 -2.93 -3.90 -1.51
C LEU A 76 -2.35 -3.24 -0.24
N SER A 77 -1.41 -2.28 -0.37
CA SER A 77 -0.91 -1.49 0.76
C SER A 77 -1.87 -0.37 1.19
N VAL A 78 -2.76 0.08 0.30
CA VAL A 78 -3.71 1.17 0.57
C VAL A 78 -4.51 0.99 1.86
N PRO A 79 -5.17 -0.15 2.15
CA PRO A 79 -5.91 -0.32 3.40
C PRO A 79 -5.05 -0.15 4.65
N TYR A 80 -3.78 -0.56 4.61
CA TYR A 80 -2.84 -0.36 5.72
C TYR A 80 -2.47 1.11 5.89
N LEU A 81 -2.17 1.81 4.80
CA LEU A 81 -1.86 3.24 4.83
C LEU A 81 -3.03 4.07 5.34
N VAL A 82 -4.25 3.73 4.90
CA VAL A 82 -5.49 4.35 5.40
C VAL A 82 -5.66 4.09 6.89
N GLY A 83 -5.47 2.86 7.37
CA GLY A 83 -5.60 2.56 8.80
C GLY A 83 -4.55 3.26 9.66
N VAL A 84 -3.30 3.37 9.19
CA VAL A 84 -2.25 4.18 9.84
C VAL A 84 -2.67 5.64 9.93
N GLY A 85 -3.10 6.23 8.81
CA GLY A 85 -3.57 7.62 8.78
C GLY A 85 -4.76 7.86 9.71
N LEU A 86 -5.73 6.94 9.75
CA LEU A 86 -6.86 7.00 10.66
C LEU A 86 -6.44 6.86 12.12
N THR A 87 -5.48 5.99 12.42
CA THR A 87 -4.93 5.82 13.78
C THR A 87 -4.31 7.13 14.25
N VAL A 88 -3.41 7.70 13.45
CA VAL A 88 -2.73 8.96 13.79
C VAL A 88 -3.71 10.14 13.89
N ALA A 89 -4.72 10.20 13.03
CA ALA A 89 -5.67 11.32 13.00
C ALA A 89 -6.74 11.27 14.09
N ARG A 90 -6.97 10.11 14.73
CA ARG A 90 -8.10 9.89 15.65
C ARG A 90 -7.70 9.40 17.02
N ALA A 91 -6.59 8.70 17.14
CA ALA A 91 -6.03 8.40 18.45
C ALA A 91 -5.57 9.71 19.09
N GLY A 92 -5.78 9.85 20.41
CA GLY A 92 -5.33 10.99 21.19
C GLY A 92 -3.81 10.98 21.33
N GLU A 93 -3.30 11.12 22.55
CA GLU A 93 -1.85 11.10 22.78
C GLU A 93 -1.21 9.78 22.30
N ALA A 94 0.04 9.90 21.83
CA ALA A 94 0.87 8.76 21.47
C ALA A 94 1.02 7.80 22.66
N GLY A 95 1.21 6.51 22.37
CA GLY A 95 1.30 5.45 23.39
C GLY A 95 0.21 4.38 23.21
N PRO A 96 -0.56 3.99 24.25
CA PRO A 96 -1.48 2.85 24.18
C PRO A 96 -2.54 2.95 23.08
N ALA A 97 -3.03 4.16 22.81
CA ALA A 97 -4.06 4.39 21.77
C ALA A 97 -3.51 4.14 20.36
N TRP A 98 -2.27 4.56 20.08
CA TRP A 98 -1.60 4.30 18.82
C TRP A 98 -1.25 2.83 18.66
N SER A 99 -0.79 2.18 19.74
CA SER A 99 -0.52 0.75 19.77
C SER A 99 -1.75 -0.09 19.36
N SER A 100 -2.88 0.16 20.00
CA SER A 100 -4.15 -0.51 19.67
C SER A 100 -4.62 -0.22 18.23
N GLY A 101 -4.47 1.02 17.77
CA GLY A 101 -4.84 1.41 16.40
C GLY A 101 -3.99 0.72 15.32
N PHE A 102 -2.67 0.63 15.51
CA PHE A 102 -1.79 -0.08 14.58
C PHE A 102 -2.07 -1.58 14.56
N LEU A 103 -2.34 -2.19 15.72
CA LEU A 103 -2.70 -3.61 15.78
C LEU A 103 -4.05 -3.88 15.08
N SER A 104 -5.03 -3.00 15.29
CA SER A 104 -6.34 -3.08 14.60
C SER A 104 -6.18 -2.91 13.09
N THR A 105 -5.32 -1.98 12.66
CA THR A 105 -4.98 -1.77 11.24
C THR A 105 -4.35 -3.02 10.64
N ALA A 106 -3.40 -3.64 11.35
CA ALA A 106 -2.76 -4.87 10.90
C ALA A 106 -3.76 -6.02 10.72
N LEU A 107 -4.69 -6.19 11.68
CA LEU A 107 -5.74 -7.21 11.64
C LEU A 107 -6.73 -6.97 10.49
N LEU A 108 -7.30 -5.77 10.39
CA LEU A 108 -8.28 -5.43 9.36
C LEU A 108 -7.66 -5.46 7.96
N GLY A 109 -6.47 -4.88 7.80
CA GLY A 109 -5.72 -4.96 6.55
C GLY A 109 -5.42 -6.40 6.17
N GLY A 110 -5.06 -7.24 7.16
CA GLY A 110 -4.82 -8.67 6.94
C GLY A 110 -6.06 -9.43 6.47
N VAL A 111 -7.25 -9.13 7.00
CA VAL A 111 -8.51 -9.71 6.51
C VAL A 111 -8.82 -9.21 5.10
N LEU A 112 -8.67 -7.92 4.84
CA LEU A 112 -8.94 -7.34 3.52
C LEU A 112 -8.02 -7.95 2.45
N VAL A 113 -6.72 -8.08 2.73
CA VAL A 113 -5.76 -8.58 1.75
C VAL A 113 -5.70 -10.11 1.69
N GLY A 114 -5.80 -10.79 2.83
CA GLY A 114 -5.71 -12.25 2.91
C GLY A 114 -6.98 -13.00 2.51
N LEU A 115 -8.15 -12.35 2.56
CA LEU A 115 -9.44 -12.97 2.25
C LEU A 115 -10.22 -12.21 1.18
N VAL A 116 -10.44 -10.91 1.38
CA VAL A 116 -11.32 -10.13 0.49
C VAL A 116 -10.69 -9.95 -0.89
N ALA A 117 -9.39 -9.67 -0.99
CA ALA A 117 -8.71 -9.55 -2.27
C ALA A 117 -8.70 -10.86 -3.08
N PRO A 118 -8.38 -12.04 -2.52
CA PRO A 118 -8.58 -13.32 -3.18
C PRO A 118 -10.02 -13.54 -3.66
N ALA A 119 -11.01 -13.25 -2.82
CA ALA A 119 -12.41 -13.39 -3.19
C ALA A 119 -12.81 -12.44 -4.33
N ALA A 120 -12.31 -11.20 -4.32
CA ALA A 120 -12.52 -10.25 -5.41
C ALA A 120 -11.82 -10.70 -6.71
N ALA A 121 -10.64 -11.30 -6.63
CA ALA A 121 -9.93 -11.83 -7.79
C ALA A 121 -10.67 -13.03 -8.42
N VAL A 122 -11.24 -13.91 -7.61
CA VAL A 122 -11.96 -15.10 -8.08
C VAL A 122 -13.37 -14.78 -8.54
N ALA A 123 -14.14 -13.99 -7.79
CA ALA A 123 -15.55 -13.75 -8.06
C ALA A 123 -15.84 -12.41 -8.74
N GLY A 124 -14.94 -11.43 -8.61
CA GLY A 124 -15.09 -10.10 -9.18
C GLY A 124 -14.57 -10.04 -10.61
N LEU A 125 -13.30 -10.38 -10.84
CA LEU A 125 -12.65 -10.26 -12.15
C LEU A 125 -13.41 -10.94 -13.30
N PRO A 126 -13.93 -12.19 -13.15
CA PRO A 126 -14.67 -12.83 -14.23
C PRO A 126 -15.96 -12.09 -14.61
N ARG A 127 -16.61 -11.42 -13.63
CA ARG A 127 -17.82 -10.62 -13.88
C ARG A 127 -17.52 -9.33 -14.66
N PHE A 128 -16.27 -8.90 -14.67
CA PHE A 128 -15.78 -7.77 -15.47
C PHE A 128 -15.11 -8.22 -16.78
N GLY A 129 -15.26 -9.50 -17.16
CA GLY A 129 -14.72 -10.05 -18.41
C GLY A 129 -13.23 -10.43 -18.35
N VAL A 130 -12.62 -10.42 -17.15
CA VAL A 130 -11.24 -10.84 -16.94
C VAL A 130 -11.23 -12.26 -16.39
N ASP A 131 -11.26 -13.24 -17.31
CA ASP A 131 -11.10 -14.65 -16.96
C ASP A 131 -9.62 -15.04 -17.06
N TRP A 132 -9.04 -15.46 -15.93
CA TRP A 132 -7.61 -15.67 -15.79
C TRP A 132 -7.24 -17.07 -15.30
N ASP A 133 -8.20 -17.85 -14.81
CA ASP A 133 -7.97 -19.22 -14.36
C ASP A 133 -8.59 -20.25 -15.30
N PRO A 134 -7.81 -20.87 -16.21
CA PRO A 134 -8.31 -21.89 -17.13
C PRO A 134 -8.75 -23.18 -16.45
N THR A 135 -8.51 -23.33 -15.13
CA THR A 135 -8.93 -24.51 -14.36
C THR A 135 -10.23 -24.32 -13.59
N GLY A 136 -10.92 -23.18 -13.80
CA GLY A 136 -12.25 -22.95 -13.27
C GLY A 136 -12.29 -22.60 -11.79
N TYR A 137 -11.27 -21.93 -11.25
CA TYR A 137 -11.26 -21.38 -9.88
C TYR A 137 -11.42 -22.42 -8.77
N GLY A 138 -10.83 -23.61 -8.98
CA GLY A 138 -10.87 -24.71 -8.01
C GLY A 138 -10.10 -24.44 -6.71
N VAL A 139 -10.13 -25.40 -5.79
CA VAL A 139 -9.51 -25.30 -4.45
C VAL A 139 -8.03 -24.90 -4.52
N GLY A 140 -7.27 -25.41 -5.50
CA GLY A 140 -5.86 -25.05 -5.67
C GLY A 140 -5.64 -23.55 -5.95
N THR A 141 -6.57 -22.90 -6.65
CA THR A 141 -6.52 -21.45 -6.92
C THR A 141 -6.79 -20.65 -5.65
N TRP A 142 -7.80 -21.06 -4.88
CA TRP A 142 -8.08 -20.45 -3.58
C TRP A 142 -6.93 -20.60 -2.59
N LEU A 143 -6.32 -21.79 -2.50
CA LEU A 143 -5.16 -22.02 -1.64
C LEU A 143 -3.97 -21.16 -2.06
N LEU A 144 -3.70 -21.05 -3.37
CA LEU A 144 -2.60 -20.24 -3.88
C LEU A 144 -2.82 -18.75 -3.61
N LEU A 145 -4.00 -18.22 -3.92
CA LEU A 145 -4.33 -16.81 -3.69
C LEU A 145 -4.40 -16.49 -2.19
N GLY A 146 -5.00 -17.37 -1.40
CA GLY A 146 -5.06 -17.22 0.05
C GLY A 146 -3.68 -17.26 0.68
N ALA A 147 -2.80 -18.17 0.27
CA ALA A 147 -1.42 -18.23 0.75
C ALA A 147 -0.63 -16.99 0.35
N ALA A 148 -0.72 -16.55 -0.90
CA ALA A 148 -0.04 -15.34 -1.38
C ALA A 148 -0.57 -14.07 -0.68
N GLY A 149 -1.89 -13.94 -0.55
CA GLY A 149 -2.54 -12.82 0.13
C GLY A 149 -2.23 -12.79 1.63
N LEU A 150 -2.25 -13.94 2.30
CA LEU A 150 -1.89 -14.04 3.71
C LEU A 150 -0.41 -13.74 3.94
N TRP A 151 0.48 -14.24 3.07
CA TRP A 151 1.91 -13.92 3.14
C TRP A 151 2.16 -12.43 2.97
N TYR A 152 1.54 -11.81 1.97
CA TYR A 152 1.57 -10.36 1.79
C TYR A 152 1.08 -9.65 3.06
N ALA A 153 -0.05 -10.09 3.62
CA ALA A 153 -0.62 -9.49 4.82
C ALA A 153 0.32 -9.57 6.02
N VAL A 154 1.01 -10.70 6.20
CA VAL A 154 2.04 -10.88 7.24
C VAL A 154 3.17 -9.87 7.02
N VAL A 155 3.72 -9.79 5.81
CA VAL A 155 4.80 -8.86 5.48
C VAL A 155 4.41 -7.41 5.76
N ALA A 156 3.18 -7.01 5.40
CA ALA A 156 2.65 -5.68 5.66
C ALA A 156 2.35 -5.42 7.16
N ALA A 157 1.96 -6.45 7.90
CA ALA A 157 1.62 -6.35 9.32
C ALA A 157 2.84 -6.25 10.24
N VAL A 158 3.97 -6.87 9.89
CA VAL A 158 5.21 -6.86 10.70
C VAL A 158 5.63 -5.45 11.16
N PRO A 159 5.77 -4.44 10.27
CA PRO A 159 6.16 -3.10 10.71
C PRO A 159 5.13 -2.46 11.63
N LEU A 160 3.83 -2.69 11.40
CA LEU A 160 2.76 -2.17 12.26
C LEU A 160 2.76 -2.81 13.64
N ALA A 161 3.00 -4.12 13.71
CA ALA A 161 3.14 -4.83 14.97
C ALA A 161 4.37 -4.35 15.74
N ALA A 162 5.51 -4.13 15.06
CA ALA A 162 6.71 -3.59 15.67
C ALA A 162 6.47 -2.17 16.25
N LEU A 163 5.80 -1.30 15.49
CA LEU A 163 5.39 0.02 15.98
C LEU A 163 4.44 -0.09 17.17
N ALA A 164 3.45 -0.97 17.11
CA ALA A 164 2.50 -1.17 18.19
C ALA A 164 3.19 -1.61 19.48
N VAL A 165 4.13 -2.55 19.40
CA VAL A 165 4.93 -3.01 20.54
C VAL A 165 5.80 -1.88 21.10
N GLY A 166 6.49 -1.13 20.23
CA GLY A 166 7.32 0.02 20.65
C GLY A 166 6.52 1.07 21.42
N MET A 167 5.32 1.40 20.95
CA MET A 167 4.41 2.35 21.60
C MET A 167 3.80 1.83 22.91
N ALA A 168 3.85 0.51 23.16
CA ALA A 168 3.35 -0.10 24.39
C ALA A 168 4.43 -0.17 25.50
N LEU A 169 5.71 0.02 25.16
CA LEU A 169 6.82 -0.05 26.12
C LEU A 169 6.96 1.25 26.94
N PRO A 170 7.56 1.18 28.15
CA PRO A 170 7.83 2.36 28.96
C PRO A 170 8.76 3.32 28.19
N GLY A 171 8.26 4.52 27.86
CA GLY A 171 8.95 5.48 27.00
C GLY A 171 8.36 5.65 25.60
N GLY A 172 7.30 4.91 25.26
CA GLY A 172 6.52 5.11 24.03
C GLY A 172 5.68 6.40 24.11
N TYR A 173 6.32 7.53 23.83
CA TYR A 173 5.72 8.86 23.69
C TYR A 173 6.28 9.57 22.46
#